data_AF-I1CD63-F1
#
_entry.id   AF-I1CD63-F1
#
_cell.length_a   1.000
_cell.length_b   1.000
_cell.length_c   1.000
_cell.angle_alpha   90.00
_cell.angle_beta   90.00
_cell.angle_gamma   90.00
#
_symmetry.space_group_name_H-M   'P 1'
#
loop_
_entity.id
_entity.type
_entity.pdbx_description
1 polymer ?
#
loop_
_entity_poly.entity_id
_entity_poly.type
_entity_poly.pdbx_seq_one_letter_code
_entity_poly.pdbx_strand_id
1 'polypeptide(L)'
;MAALPDAESPDRKLPFNESVVYAGVSLPVYMVMSQLPLYGIKFLESSDRLDSLRVVMASNRGTLTELGIIPILTYVRYTYQNHKRRSTVLLLLAVLLAATQALILAFTGLDGNLNDTGVVGCGLLTLQLVLSSTVIMLMDGLMQKDYVLGSEINTFVASNVCQTAFWKFMTFYSVPTYRGSEYEGAIISIFHLIGSCSNKIRELKDAFYHPGLPNAMNAIATISMFALITYLLKFRVELSIKSNRMRSQRAYYPIRLFYTSGMPLMLQSALFFNVFVGILLVFYLL
;
A
#
# COMPACT_ATOMS: atom_id res chain seq x y z
N MET A 1 -16.25 -1.75 -29.79
CA MET A 1 -14.80 -1.70 -29.55
C MET A 1 -14.57 -0.61 -28.52
N ALA A 2 -14.21 -0.96 -27.29
CA ALA A 2 -14.10 0.01 -26.20
C ALA A 2 -12.65 0.48 -26.08
N ALA A 3 -12.46 1.81 -26.12
CA ALA A 3 -11.20 2.53 -26.19
C ALA A 3 -10.45 2.59 -24.85
N LEU A 4 -10.40 1.50 -24.08
CA LEU A 4 -9.52 1.44 -22.92
C LEU A 4 -8.28 0.64 -23.26
N PRO A 5 -7.08 1.16 -22.94
CA PRO A 5 -5.86 0.37 -23.02
C PRO A 5 -6.00 -0.83 -22.07
N ASP A 6 -5.88 -2.03 -22.61
CA ASP A 6 -5.73 -3.26 -21.85
C ASP A 6 -4.42 -3.88 -22.35
N ALA A 7 -3.58 -4.34 -21.44
CA ALA A 7 -2.31 -4.96 -21.82
C ALA A 7 -2.57 -6.25 -22.62
N GLU A 8 -1.71 -6.65 -23.55
CA GLU A 8 -1.88 -7.93 -24.24
C GLU A 8 -1.27 -9.08 -23.40
N SER A 9 -1.95 -10.23 -23.36
CA SER A 9 -1.40 -11.42 -22.70
C SER A 9 -0.22 -11.96 -23.50
N PRO A 10 0.84 -12.47 -22.85
CA PRO A 10 2.02 -12.92 -23.57
C PRO A 10 1.69 -14.16 -24.40
N ASP A 11 2.14 -14.18 -25.66
CA ASP A 11 1.93 -15.30 -26.59
C ASP A 11 2.60 -16.61 -26.13
N ARG A 12 3.60 -16.50 -25.24
CA ARG A 12 4.36 -17.62 -24.70
C ARG A 12 4.52 -17.47 -23.19
N LYS A 13 4.54 -18.60 -22.48
CA LYS A 13 4.95 -18.65 -21.08
C LYS A 13 6.38 -18.13 -20.93
N LEU A 14 6.52 -17.03 -20.18
CA LEU A 14 7.80 -16.38 -19.93
C LEU A 14 8.67 -17.26 -19.00
N PRO A 15 9.99 -17.38 -19.27
CA PRO A 15 10.92 -17.98 -18.33
C PRO A 15 11.06 -17.14 -17.05
N PHE A 16 11.43 -17.79 -15.94
CA PHE A 16 11.56 -17.16 -14.62
C PHE A 16 12.40 -15.88 -14.64
N ASN A 17 13.53 -15.88 -15.36
CA ASN A 17 14.44 -14.74 -15.42
C ASN A 17 13.80 -13.50 -16.07
N GLU A 18 13.04 -13.68 -17.15
CA GLU A 18 12.33 -12.57 -17.80
C GLU A 18 11.24 -12.02 -16.88
N SER A 19 10.51 -12.91 -16.20
CA SER A 19 9.48 -12.50 -15.23
C SER A 19 10.03 -11.64 -14.08
N VAL A 20 11.22 -11.99 -13.57
CA VAL A 20 11.92 -11.19 -12.56
C VAL A 20 12.33 -9.82 -13.10
N VAL A 21 12.75 -9.72 -14.36
CA VAL A 21 13.10 -8.43 -14.99
C VAL A 21 11.87 -7.53 -15.09
N TYR A 22 10.72 -8.05 -15.54
CA TYR A 22 9.48 -7.28 -15.60
C TYR A 22 9.05 -6.77 -14.22
N ALA A 23 9.12 -7.63 -13.19
CA ALA A 23 8.85 -7.23 -11.81
C ALA A 23 9.84 -6.18 -11.30
N GLY A 24 11.13 -6.35 -11.63
CA GLY A 24 12.21 -5.45 -11.26
C GLY A 24 12.13 -4.09 -11.95
N VAL A 25 11.38 -3.95 -13.04
CA VAL A 25 11.11 -2.67 -13.71
C VAL A 25 9.82 -2.03 -13.21
N SER A 26 8.75 -2.79 -13.03
CA SER A 26 7.45 -2.25 -12.59
C SER A 26 7.48 -1.73 -11.15
N LEU A 27 8.19 -2.41 -10.24
CA LEU A 27 8.25 -2.02 -8.83
C LEU A 27 8.96 -0.68 -8.57
N PRO A 28 10.14 -0.39 -9.16
CA PRO A 28 10.75 0.93 -9.04
C PRO A 28 9.88 2.06 -9.59
N VAL A 29 9.18 1.82 -10.71
CA VAL A 29 8.24 2.82 -11.27
C VAL A 29 7.15 3.13 -10.25
N TYR A 30 6.56 2.10 -9.63
CA TYR A 30 5.60 2.27 -8.54
C TYR A 30 6.20 3.04 -7.33
N MET A 31 7.41 2.68 -6.90
CA MET A 31 8.09 3.33 -5.77
C MET A 31 8.36 4.81 -6.01
N VAL A 32 8.80 5.19 -7.22
CA VAL A 32 9.02 6.57 -7.62
C VAL A 32 7.68 7.32 -7.60
N MET A 33 6.63 6.73 -8.14
CA MET A 33 5.30 7.32 -8.13
C MET A 33 4.79 7.57 -6.70
N SER A 34 5.13 6.68 -5.77
CA SER A 34 4.77 6.80 -4.36
C SER A 34 5.52 7.89 -3.59
N GLN A 35 6.51 8.54 -4.22
CA GLN A 35 7.30 9.64 -3.64
C GLN A 35 7.04 10.98 -4.33
N LEU A 36 6.40 10.98 -5.50
CA LEU A 36 6.12 12.21 -6.25
C LEU A 36 4.94 12.96 -5.62
N PRO A 37 5.16 14.19 -5.10
CA PRO A 37 4.08 14.98 -4.50
C PRO A 37 3.09 15.46 -5.56
N LEU A 38 1.83 15.57 -5.16
CA LEU A 38 0.76 16.14 -5.99
C LEU A 38 0.92 17.66 -6.12
N TYR A 39 0.51 18.20 -7.27
CA TYR A 39 0.57 19.62 -7.51
C TYR A 39 -0.53 20.37 -6.74
N GLY A 40 -0.19 21.42 -5.99
CA GLY A 40 -1.17 22.29 -5.34
C GLY A 40 -1.57 21.90 -3.92
N ILE A 41 -0.91 20.91 -3.31
CA ILE A 41 -1.08 20.58 -1.90
C ILE A 41 -0.25 21.52 -1.05
N LYS A 42 -0.92 22.25 -0.14
CA LYS A 42 -0.27 22.89 1.01
C LYS A 42 -0.57 22.01 2.22
N PHE A 43 0.47 21.40 2.79
CA PHE A 43 0.33 20.58 3.98
C PHE A 43 -0.15 21.45 5.14
N LEU A 44 -1.47 21.46 5.39
CA LEU A 44 -1.98 21.81 6.69
C LEU A 44 -1.56 20.69 7.64
N GLU A 45 -1.03 21.04 8.81
CA GLU A 45 -0.68 20.15 9.92
C GLU A 45 -1.93 19.44 10.51
N SER A 46 -2.73 18.82 9.65
CA SER A 46 -3.87 17.99 10.01
C SER A 46 -3.38 16.56 10.17
N SER A 47 -3.50 16.06 11.40
CA SER A 47 -3.27 14.65 11.74
C SER A 47 -4.04 13.76 10.76
N ASP A 48 -3.31 12.95 10.00
CA ASP A 48 -3.89 12.01 9.05
C ASP A 48 -4.61 10.89 9.83
N ARG A 49 -5.93 10.91 9.80
CA ARG A 49 -6.76 9.91 10.51
C ARG A 49 -6.74 8.54 9.85
N LEU A 50 -6.18 8.42 8.63
CA LEU A 50 -6.19 7.20 7.83
C LEU A 50 -4.83 6.50 7.75
N ASP A 51 -3.83 6.92 8.54
CA ASP A 51 -2.46 6.37 8.49
C ASP A 51 -2.43 4.83 8.54
N SER A 52 -3.24 4.22 9.40
CA SER A 52 -3.29 2.75 9.53
C SER A 52 -3.91 2.05 8.32
N LEU A 53 -4.86 2.70 7.65
CA LEU A 53 -5.57 2.17 6.49
C LEU A 53 -4.73 2.32 5.21
N ARG A 54 -4.00 3.44 5.08
CA ARG A 54 -3.13 3.76 3.94
C ARG A 54 -2.04 2.73 3.71
N VAL A 55 -1.46 2.18 4.79
CA VAL A 55 -0.44 1.12 4.72
C VAL A 55 -0.97 -0.15 4.01
N VAL A 56 -2.21 -0.55 4.29
CA VAL A 56 -2.82 -1.74 3.65
C VAL A 56 -3.21 -1.47 2.20
N MET A 57 -3.48 -0.20 1.86
CA MET A 57 -3.93 0.23 0.54
C MET A 57 -2.79 0.57 -0.41
N ALA A 58 -1.54 0.53 0.09
CA ALA A 58 -0.35 1.00 -0.60
C ALA A 58 -0.52 2.44 -1.13
N SER A 59 -1.01 3.31 -0.23
CA SER A 59 -1.27 4.72 -0.51
C SER A 59 -0.41 5.60 0.39
N ASN A 60 0.20 6.64 -0.19
CA ASN A 60 0.88 7.69 0.54
C ASN A 60 0.12 9.00 0.36
N ARG A 61 -0.22 9.68 1.46
CA ARG A 61 -0.93 10.98 1.43
C ARG A 61 -0.12 12.01 0.66
N GLY A 62 -0.80 12.80 -0.17
CA GLY A 62 -0.20 13.91 -0.89
C GLY A 62 0.73 13.50 -2.02
N THR A 63 0.69 12.23 -2.43
CA THR A 63 1.49 11.69 -3.55
C THR A 63 0.58 11.21 -4.68
N LEU A 64 1.15 10.97 -5.85
CA LEU A 64 0.44 10.35 -6.97
C LEU A 64 -0.28 9.04 -6.57
N THR A 65 0.18 8.33 -5.52
CA THR A 65 -0.41 7.08 -5.03
C THR A 65 -1.52 7.26 -3.98
N GLU A 66 -2.10 8.45 -3.81
CA GLU A 66 -3.17 8.75 -2.83
C GLU A 66 -4.34 7.75 -2.89
N LEU A 67 -4.84 7.39 -4.07
CA LEU A 67 -5.90 6.38 -4.22
C LEU A 67 -5.39 4.94 -4.14
N GLY A 68 -4.08 4.72 -4.28
CA GLY A 68 -3.43 3.42 -4.21
C GLY A 68 -4.11 2.33 -5.05
N ILE A 69 -4.31 1.17 -4.43
CA ILE A 69 -4.89 -0.04 -5.04
C ILE A 69 -6.40 -0.15 -4.70
N ILE A 70 -7.01 0.92 -4.17
CA ILE A 70 -8.38 0.89 -3.64
C ILE A 70 -9.43 0.66 -4.74
N PRO A 71 -9.37 1.36 -5.91
CA PRO A 71 -10.27 1.08 -7.02
C PRO A 71 -10.16 -0.37 -7.49
N ILE A 72 -8.94 -0.93 -7.41
CA ILE A 72 -8.62 -2.30 -7.83
C ILE A 72 -9.32 -3.33 -6.95
N LEU A 73 -9.10 -3.24 -5.63
CA LEU A 73 -9.69 -4.15 -4.65
C LEU A 73 -11.23 -4.13 -4.69
N THR A 74 -11.80 -2.96 -5.01
CA THR A 74 -13.25 -2.79 -5.08
C THR A 74 -13.85 -3.51 -6.29
N TYR A 75 -13.26 -3.41 -7.50
CA TYR A 75 -13.78 -4.14 -8.66
C TYR A 75 -13.53 -5.66 -8.58
N VAL A 76 -12.43 -6.09 -7.94
CA VAL A 76 -12.12 -7.51 -7.77
C VAL A 76 -13.24 -8.22 -7.00
N ARG A 77 -13.80 -7.58 -5.96
CA ARG A 77 -15.00 -8.07 -5.25
C ARG A 77 -16.19 -8.28 -6.19
N TYR A 78 -16.45 -7.32 -7.08
CA TYR A 78 -17.54 -7.42 -8.06
C TYR A 78 -17.29 -8.51 -9.13
N THR A 79 -16.02 -8.81 -9.41
CA THR A 79 -15.60 -9.82 -10.39
C THR A 79 -15.91 -11.24 -9.91
N TYR A 80 -15.62 -11.56 -8.63
CA TYR A 80 -15.93 -12.86 -8.04
C TYR A 80 -17.41 -13.22 -8.09
N GLN A 81 -18.28 -12.22 -8.04
CA GLN A 81 -19.74 -12.44 -8.07
C GLN A 81 -20.29 -12.61 -9.48
N ASN A 82 -19.57 -12.17 -10.52
CA ASN A 82 -20.03 -12.17 -11.91
C ASN A 82 -18.97 -12.74 -12.87
N HIS A 83 -18.86 -14.06 -12.92
CA HIS A 83 -17.88 -14.81 -13.74
C HIS A 83 -17.92 -14.55 -15.26
N LYS A 84 -18.94 -13.85 -15.79
CA LYS A 84 -19.28 -13.84 -17.23
C LYS A 84 -19.12 -12.49 -17.94
N ARG A 85 -18.66 -11.43 -17.25
CA ARG A 85 -18.55 -10.09 -17.84
C ARG A 85 -17.13 -9.83 -18.36
N ARG A 86 -17.03 -9.27 -19.58
CA ARG A 86 -15.76 -8.93 -20.26
C ARG A 86 -14.86 -8.07 -19.35
N SER A 87 -13.59 -8.44 -19.24
CA SER A 87 -12.54 -7.76 -18.45
C SER A 87 -12.56 -6.22 -18.64
N THR A 88 -12.83 -5.77 -19.87
CA THR A 88 -12.89 -4.34 -20.22
C THR A 88 -13.99 -3.55 -19.48
N VAL A 89 -15.13 -4.16 -19.17
CA VAL A 89 -16.23 -3.50 -18.44
C VAL A 89 -15.87 -3.31 -16.97
N LEU A 90 -15.10 -4.25 -16.40
CA LEU A 90 -14.62 -4.17 -15.03
C LEU A 90 -13.54 -3.11 -14.89
N LEU A 91 -12.63 -3.01 -15.87
CA LEU A 91 -11.64 -1.96 -15.94
C LEU A 91 -12.29 -0.57 -16.04
N LEU A 92 -13.31 -0.43 -16.89
CA LEU A 92 -14.12 0.79 -16.98
C LEU A 92 -14.75 1.18 -15.63
N LEU A 93 -15.29 0.20 -14.91
CA LEU A 93 -15.90 0.41 -13.61
C LEU A 93 -14.86 0.83 -12.57
N ALA A 94 -13.65 0.25 -12.61
CA ALA A 94 -12.54 0.63 -11.75
C ALA A 94 -12.09 2.09 -11.99
N VAL A 95 -11.99 2.51 -13.25
CA VAL A 95 -11.68 3.91 -13.61
C VAL A 95 -12.77 4.87 -13.14
N LEU A 96 -14.04 4.49 -13.29
CA LEU A 96 -15.16 5.31 -12.83
C LEU A 96 -15.20 5.44 -11.29
N LEU A 97 -14.87 4.36 -10.57
CA LEU A 97 -14.72 4.40 -9.12
C LEU A 97 -13.55 5.31 -8.70
N ALA A 98 -12.40 5.21 -9.37
CA ALA A 98 -11.24 6.06 -9.12
C ALA A 98 -11.58 7.55 -9.35
N ALA A 99 -12.28 7.87 -10.45
CA ALA A 99 -12.74 9.23 -10.74
C ALA A 99 -13.69 9.75 -9.67
N THR A 100 -14.62 8.91 -9.21
CA THR A 100 -15.57 9.29 -8.15
C THR A 100 -14.83 9.56 -6.83
N GLN A 101 -13.90 8.69 -6.43
CA GLN A 101 -13.10 8.87 -5.22
C GLN A 101 -12.20 10.12 -5.28
N ALA A 102 -11.53 10.34 -6.42
CA ALA A 102 -10.68 11.50 -6.63
C ALA A 102 -11.47 12.82 -6.55
N LEU A 103 -12.68 12.86 -7.13
CA LEU A 103 -13.57 14.01 -6.99
C LEU A 103 -13.94 14.27 -5.53
N ILE A 104 -14.31 13.23 -4.79
CA ILE A 104 -14.69 13.38 -3.37
C ILE A 104 -13.51 13.93 -2.55
N LEU A 105 -12.30 13.39 -2.74
CA LEU A 105 -11.10 13.88 -2.05
C LEU A 105 -10.80 15.35 -2.38
N ALA A 106 -10.92 15.73 -3.66
CA ALA A 106 -10.71 17.10 -4.10
C ALA A 106 -11.76 18.09 -3.55
N PHE A 107 -13.03 17.70 -3.49
CA PHE A 107 -14.10 18.56 -2.97
C PHE A 107 -14.10 18.67 -1.45
N THR A 108 -13.66 17.63 -0.75
CA THR A 108 -13.69 17.61 0.72
C THR A 108 -12.55 18.37 1.38
N GLY A 109 -11.59 18.85 0.59
CA GLY A 109 -10.54 19.75 1.04
C GLY A 109 -9.51 19.12 1.98
N LEU A 110 -9.44 17.78 2.05
CA LEU A 110 -8.47 17.05 2.87
C LEU A 110 -7.01 17.35 2.50
N ASP A 111 -6.78 17.75 1.25
CA ASP A 111 -5.46 18.05 0.67
C ASP A 111 -5.20 19.56 0.49
N GLY A 112 -6.18 20.41 0.84
CA GLY A 112 -6.09 21.86 0.74
C GLY A 112 -7.46 22.52 0.70
N ASN A 113 -7.59 23.70 1.30
CA ASN A 113 -8.86 24.43 1.30
C ASN A 113 -9.18 24.94 -0.12
N LEU A 114 -10.42 24.72 -0.60
CA LEU A 114 -10.89 25.10 -1.94
C LEU A 114 -10.65 26.59 -2.26
N ASN A 115 -10.65 27.44 -1.24
CA ASN A 115 -10.47 28.88 -1.38
C ASN A 115 -9.04 29.32 -1.69
N ASP A 116 -8.02 28.53 -1.33
CA ASP A 116 -6.61 28.86 -1.56
C ASP A 116 -6.04 28.20 -2.83
N THR A 117 -6.55 27.04 -3.20
CA THR A 117 -6.06 26.25 -4.36
C THR A 117 -6.80 26.63 -5.66
N GLY A 118 -7.97 27.26 -5.55
CA GLY A 118 -8.81 27.66 -6.68
C GLY A 118 -9.45 26.48 -7.42
N VAL A 119 -10.59 26.74 -8.07
CA VAL A 119 -11.36 25.70 -8.81
C VAL A 119 -10.50 25.01 -9.89
N VAL A 120 -9.59 25.76 -10.52
CA VAL A 120 -8.66 25.24 -11.53
C VAL A 120 -7.64 24.28 -10.91
N GLY A 121 -7.13 24.57 -9.71
CA GLY A 121 -6.19 23.69 -9.01
C GLY A 121 -6.84 22.38 -8.56
N CYS A 122 -8.07 22.43 -8.03
CA CYS A 122 -8.84 21.23 -7.68
C CYS A 122 -9.17 20.36 -8.90
N GLY A 123 -9.49 20.97 -10.04
CA GLY A 123 -9.69 20.25 -11.30
C GLY A 123 -8.41 19.54 -11.77
N LEU A 124 -7.26 20.22 -11.67
CA LEU A 124 -5.97 19.66 -12.06
C LEU A 124 -5.52 18.52 -11.13
N LEU A 125 -5.74 18.66 -9.82
CA LEU A 125 -5.53 17.60 -8.82
C LEU A 125 -6.35 16.34 -9.12
N THR A 126 -7.65 16.52 -9.38
CA THR A 126 -8.54 15.40 -9.70
C THR A 126 -8.05 14.67 -10.95
N LEU A 127 -7.69 15.41 -12.00
CA LEU A 127 -7.17 14.84 -13.24
C LEU A 127 -5.86 14.08 -13.01
N GLN A 128 -4.93 14.64 -12.23
CA GLN A 128 -3.66 14.00 -11.86
C GLN A 128 -3.87 12.68 -11.10
N LEU A 129 -4.81 12.65 -10.15
CA LEU A 129 -5.17 11.45 -9.38
C LEU A 129 -5.81 10.36 -10.25
N VAL A 130 -6.71 10.74 -11.17
CA VAL A 130 -7.33 9.79 -12.09
C VAL A 130 -6.29 9.20 -13.04
N LEU A 131 -5.43 10.03 -13.64
CA LEU A 131 -4.36 9.55 -14.51
C LEU A 131 -3.40 8.62 -13.77
N SER A 132 -2.96 9.01 -12.58
CA SER A 132 -2.09 8.18 -11.75
C SER A 132 -2.73 6.82 -11.40
N SER A 133 -4.00 6.83 -10.99
CA SER A 133 -4.74 5.61 -10.71
C SER A 133 -4.88 4.72 -11.95
N THR A 134 -5.12 5.31 -13.13
CA THR A 134 -5.14 4.54 -14.39
C THR A 134 -3.81 3.88 -14.71
N VAL A 135 -2.69 4.53 -14.45
CA VAL A 135 -1.35 3.95 -14.63
C VAL A 135 -1.14 2.76 -13.69
N ILE A 136 -1.51 2.88 -12.41
CA ILE A 136 -1.43 1.75 -11.45
C ILE A 136 -2.30 0.58 -11.92
N MET A 137 -3.53 0.84 -12.37
CA MET A 137 -4.42 -0.21 -12.88
C MET A 137 -3.86 -0.91 -14.13
N LEU A 138 -3.24 -0.16 -15.04
CA LEU A 138 -2.57 -0.76 -16.21
C LEU A 138 -1.36 -1.59 -15.82
N MET A 139 -0.59 -1.13 -14.82
CA MET A 139 0.56 -1.86 -14.30
C MET A 139 0.14 -3.15 -13.60
N ASP A 140 -0.95 -3.13 -12.84
CA ASP A 140 -1.58 -4.33 -12.27
C ASP A 140 -2.04 -5.30 -13.38
N GLY A 141 -2.72 -4.80 -14.41
CA GLY A 141 -3.14 -5.60 -15.56
C GLY A 141 -1.98 -6.19 -16.38
N LEU A 142 -0.83 -5.48 -16.45
CA LEU A 142 0.41 -6.01 -17.03
C LEU A 142 0.97 -7.15 -16.17
N MET A 143 1.01 -6.98 -14.84
CA MET A 143 1.57 -8.00 -13.96
C MET A 143 0.68 -9.24 -13.86
N GLN A 144 -0.66 -9.10 -14.01
CA GLN A 144 -1.65 -10.19 -13.96
C GLN A 144 -1.56 -11.21 -15.10
N LYS A 145 -0.99 -10.83 -16.25
CA LYS A 145 -0.96 -11.70 -17.43
C LYS A 145 0.24 -12.65 -17.42
N ASP A 146 0.54 -13.24 -16.27
CA ASP A 146 1.68 -14.15 -16.03
C ASP A 146 3.07 -13.54 -16.30
N TYR A 147 3.17 -12.21 -16.41
CA TYR A 147 4.47 -11.53 -16.55
C TYR A 147 5.26 -11.55 -15.25
N VAL A 148 4.60 -11.57 -14.08
CA VAL A 148 5.26 -11.54 -12.78
C VAL A 148 4.84 -12.72 -11.91
N LEU A 149 5.82 -13.34 -11.26
CA LEU A 149 5.60 -14.42 -10.31
C LEU A 149 4.99 -13.89 -9.01
N GLY A 150 3.77 -14.31 -8.71
CA GLY A 150 3.11 -14.03 -7.43
C GLY A 150 1.75 -13.34 -7.60
N SER A 151 1.27 -12.71 -6.54
CA SER A 151 0.08 -11.86 -6.59
C SER A 151 0.52 -10.40 -6.69
N GLU A 152 0.00 -9.69 -7.68
CA GLU A 152 0.44 -8.34 -8.07
C GLU A 152 0.11 -7.34 -6.97
N ILE A 153 -1.15 -7.38 -6.51
CA ILE A 153 -1.68 -6.56 -5.41
C ILE A 153 -0.82 -6.73 -4.14
N ASN A 154 -0.43 -7.96 -3.79
CA ASN A 154 0.43 -8.21 -2.63
C ASN A 154 1.85 -7.66 -2.81
N THR A 155 2.35 -7.63 -4.04
CA THR A 155 3.71 -7.15 -4.34
C THR A 155 3.80 -5.63 -4.20
N PHE A 156 2.78 -4.89 -4.65
CA PHE A 156 2.71 -3.44 -4.45
C PHE A 156 2.55 -3.05 -2.98
N VAL A 157 1.68 -3.75 -2.25
CA VAL A 157 1.51 -3.53 -0.79
C VAL A 157 2.80 -3.85 -0.05
N ALA A 158 3.45 -4.99 -0.34
CA ALA A 158 4.73 -5.34 0.27
C ALA A 158 5.80 -4.28 0.00
N SER A 159 5.89 -3.78 -1.23
CA SER A 159 6.82 -2.72 -1.62
C SER A 159 6.61 -1.44 -0.80
N ASN A 160 5.36 -0.96 -0.69
CA ASN A 160 5.05 0.26 0.06
C ASN A 160 5.32 0.08 1.58
N VAL A 161 4.96 -1.07 2.15
CA VAL A 161 5.25 -1.39 3.55
C VAL A 161 6.76 -1.45 3.81
N CYS A 162 7.53 -2.09 2.94
CA CYS A 162 8.99 -2.14 3.06
C CYS A 162 9.62 -0.75 2.93
N GLN A 163 9.13 0.08 2.01
CA GLN A 163 9.63 1.45 1.82
C GLN A 163 9.34 2.34 3.05
N THR A 164 8.11 2.32 3.55
CA THR A 164 7.73 3.10 4.75
C THR A 164 8.44 2.61 6.00
N ALA A 165 8.60 1.30 6.16
CA ALA A 165 9.41 0.73 7.23
C ALA A 165 10.87 1.20 7.12
N PHE A 166 11.48 1.08 5.95
CA PHE A 166 12.87 1.49 5.73
C PHE A 166 13.10 2.95 6.07
N TRP A 167 12.23 3.86 5.63
CA TRP A 167 12.31 5.28 6.00
C TRP A 167 12.16 5.50 7.50
N LYS A 168 11.22 4.83 8.18
CA LYS A 168 11.09 4.95 9.65
C LYS A 168 12.33 4.48 10.41
N PHE A 169 13.07 3.50 9.88
CA PHE A 169 14.32 3.02 10.48
C PHE A 169 15.54 3.91 10.15
N MET A 170 15.64 4.37 8.90
CA MET A 170 16.85 4.94 8.29
C MET A 170 16.69 6.38 7.79
N THR A 171 15.82 7.18 8.41
CA THR A 171 15.70 8.62 8.08
C THR A 171 16.81 9.44 8.74
N PHE A 172 17.55 10.18 7.93
CA PHE A 172 18.60 11.13 8.36
C PHE A 172 18.06 12.55 8.62
N TYR A 173 16.75 12.75 8.51
CA TYR A 173 16.12 14.03 8.80
C TYR A 173 16.15 14.32 10.30
N SER A 174 16.61 15.51 10.67
CA SER A 174 16.62 15.99 12.05
C SER A 174 15.46 16.95 12.25
N VAL A 175 14.62 16.67 13.24
CA VAL A 175 13.55 17.58 13.65
C VAL A 175 14.06 18.41 14.83
N PRO A 176 13.95 19.75 14.78
CA PRO A 176 14.28 20.57 15.94
C PRO A 176 13.20 20.39 17.02
N THR A 177 13.54 19.68 18.09
CA THR A 177 12.73 19.59 19.30
C THR A 177 13.17 20.68 20.28
N TYR A 178 12.31 21.04 21.25
CA TYR A 178 12.62 21.98 22.34
C TYR A 178 13.92 21.68 23.13
N ARG A 179 14.52 20.50 22.95
CA ARG A 179 15.73 20.04 23.64
C ARG A 179 16.98 19.92 22.74
N GLY A 180 16.85 20.14 21.43
CA GLY A 180 17.94 19.99 20.45
C GLY A 180 17.48 19.38 19.13
N SER A 181 18.40 19.29 18.16
CA SER A 181 18.17 18.58 16.89
C SER A 181 18.21 17.07 17.14
N GLU A 182 17.05 16.42 17.10
CA GLU A 182 16.93 14.97 17.24
C GLU A 182 16.67 14.35 15.88
N TYR A 183 17.35 13.24 15.58
CA TYR A 183 17.10 12.48 14.35
C TYR A 183 15.83 11.66 14.48
N GLU A 184 14.99 11.66 13.44
CA GLU A 184 13.73 10.91 13.43
C GLU A 184 13.95 9.40 13.21
N GLY A 185 15.06 9.01 12.57
CA GLY A 185 15.38 7.61 12.31
C GLY A 185 15.70 6.83 13.58
N ALA A 186 14.94 5.78 13.86
CA ALA A 186 15.06 5.00 15.10
C ALA A 186 16.48 4.41 15.33
N ILE A 187 17.22 4.09 14.26
CA ILE A 187 18.59 3.55 14.38
C ILE A 187 19.60 4.70 14.51
N ILE A 188 19.43 5.75 13.71
CA ILE A 188 20.35 6.89 13.63
C ILE A 188 20.31 7.72 14.92
N SER A 189 19.12 7.87 15.53
CA SER A 189 18.94 8.54 16.81
C SER A 189 19.69 7.83 17.94
N ILE A 190 19.67 6.50 17.99
CA ILE A 190 20.42 5.70 18.95
C ILE A 190 21.93 5.93 18.77
N PHE A 191 22.45 5.87 17.54
CA PHE A 191 23.87 6.08 17.29
C PHE A 191 24.33 7.51 17.64
N HIS A 192 23.52 8.53 17.34
CA HIS A 192 23.83 9.91 17.68
C HIS A 192 23.81 10.15 19.20
N LEU A 193 22.81 9.64 19.91
CA LEU A 193 22.67 9.80 21.37
C LEU A 193 23.75 9.03 22.15
N ILE A 194 24.17 7.85 21.66
CA ILE A 194 25.29 7.10 22.25
C ILE A 194 26.63 7.82 22.04
N GLY A 195 26.80 8.51 20.92
CA GLY A 195 28.04 9.19 20.56
C GLY A 195 28.22 10.58 21.19
N SER A 196 27.14 11.34 21.41
CA SER A 196 27.24 12.77 21.70
C SER A 196 27.09 13.16 23.18
N CYS A 197 26.67 12.28 24.08
CA CYS A 197 26.25 12.67 25.44
C CYS A 197 26.88 11.87 26.59
N SER A 198 27.16 12.59 27.70
CA SER A 198 27.86 12.07 28.89
C SER A 198 26.96 11.29 29.86
N ASN A 199 25.64 11.48 29.85
CA ASN A 199 24.70 10.85 30.79
C ASN A 199 23.91 9.70 30.13
N LYS A 200 24.61 8.57 29.90
CA LYS A 200 24.12 7.44 29.09
C LYS A 200 22.77 6.84 29.52
N ILE A 201 22.43 6.82 30.81
CA ILE A 201 21.26 6.05 31.31
C ILE A 201 19.95 6.81 31.13
N ARG A 202 19.93 8.12 31.38
CA ARG A 202 18.72 8.95 31.31
C ARG A 202 18.29 9.18 29.84
N GLU A 203 19.26 9.40 28.97
CA GLU A 203 19.02 9.63 27.55
C GLU A 203 18.72 8.34 26.79
N LEU A 204 19.29 7.20 27.21
CA LEU A 204 18.86 5.90 26.70
C LEU A 204 17.38 5.66 27.05
N LYS A 205 16.96 5.93 28.30
CA LYS A 205 15.55 5.81 28.68
C LYS A 205 14.64 6.76 27.88
N ASP A 206 15.11 7.98 27.59
CA ASP A 206 14.38 8.94 26.76
C ASP A 206 14.29 8.47 25.29
N ALA A 207 15.35 7.87 24.74
CA ALA A 207 15.38 7.30 23.39
C ALA A 207 14.46 6.06 23.22
N PHE A 208 14.28 5.29 24.29
CA PHE A 208 13.39 4.12 24.28
C PHE A 208 11.91 4.48 24.42
N TYR A 209 11.57 5.55 25.16
CA TYR A 209 10.20 5.86 25.56
C TYR A 209 9.68 7.24 25.10
N HIS A 210 10.25 7.80 24.03
CA HIS A 210 9.85 9.13 23.55
C HIS A 210 8.38 9.17 23.08
N PRO A 211 7.53 10.05 23.61
CA PRO A 211 6.16 10.18 23.14
C PRO A 211 6.12 11.06 21.88
N GLY A 212 6.09 10.46 20.69
CA GLY A 212 5.74 11.16 19.45
C GLY A 212 6.67 10.95 18.24
N LEU A 213 7.85 10.39 18.42
CA LEU A 213 8.79 10.05 17.33
C LEU A 213 8.94 8.52 17.18
N PRO A 214 9.46 8.03 16.03
CA PRO A 214 9.76 6.62 15.85
C PRO A 214 10.80 6.12 16.87
N ASN A 215 10.32 5.49 17.94
CA ASN A 215 11.16 4.99 19.02
C ASN A 215 11.95 3.73 18.64
N ALA A 216 13.08 3.55 19.31
CA ALA A 216 13.81 2.28 19.35
C ALA A 216 12.90 1.10 19.78
N MET A 217 11.94 1.37 20.68
CA MET A 217 10.95 0.39 21.13
C MET A 217 9.97 0.01 20.00
N ASN A 218 9.53 0.96 19.18
CA ASN A 218 8.63 0.69 18.05
C ASN A 218 9.33 -0.15 16.97
N ALA A 219 10.62 0.12 16.76
CA ALA A 219 11.51 -0.65 15.90
C ALA A 219 11.60 -2.12 16.35
N ILE A 220 11.95 -2.35 17.63
CA ILE A 220 12.04 -3.70 18.21
C ILE A 220 10.69 -4.41 18.18
N ALA A 221 9.60 -3.71 18.52
CA ALA A 221 8.26 -4.26 18.47
C ALA A 221 7.87 -4.73 17.05
N THR A 222 8.24 -3.95 16.03
CA THR A 222 7.96 -4.31 14.62
C THR A 222 8.73 -5.56 14.20
N ILE A 223 10.02 -5.67 14.57
CA ILE A 223 10.85 -6.86 14.27
C ILE A 223 10.31 -8.10 15.00
N SER A 224 9.95 -7.95 16.28
CA SER A 224 9.33 -9.01 17.07
C SER A 224 8.02 -9.50 16.46
N MET A 225 7.14 -8.58 16.06
CA MET A 225 5.88 -8.91 15.42
C MET A 225 6.08 -9.58 14.06
N PHE A 226 7.06 -9.13 13.27
CA PHE A 226 7.44 -9.77 12.01
C PHE A 226 7.90 -11.22 12.22
N ALA A 227 8.75 -11.48 13.22
CA ALA A 227 9.19 -12.83 13.57
C ALA A 227 8.02 -13.72 14.02
N LEU A 228 7.12 -13.18 14.86
CA LEU A 228 5.94 -13.90 15.34
C LEU A 228 4.97 -14.25 14.19
N ILE A 229 4.68 -13.30 13.30
CA ILE A 229 3.78 -13.52 12.16
C ILE A 229 4.40 -14.52 11.18
N THR A 230 5.69 -14.40 10.85
CA THR A 230 6.36 -15.36 9.94
C THR A 230 6.41 -16.78 10.53
N TYR A 231 6.51 -16.91 11.85
CA TYR A 231 6.35 -18.19 12.54
C TYR A 231 4.93 -18.74 12.41
N LEU A 232 3.90 -17.91 12.67
CA LEU A 232 2.49 -18.31 12.55
C LEU A 232 2.08 -18.69 11.13
N LEU A 233 2.62 -18.00 10.11
CA LEU A 233 2.36 -18.30 8.69
C LEU A 233 2.92 -19.67 8.24
N LYS A 234 3.93 -20.21 8.95
CA LYS A 234 4.51 -21.53 8.65
C LYS A 234 3.65 -22.70 9.12
N PHE A 235 2.65 -22.47 9.98
CA PHE A 235 1.77 -23.53 10.46
C PHE A 235 0.93 -24.11 9.31
N ARG A 236 1.12 -25.41 9.09
CA ARG A 236 0.38 -26.20 8.11
C ARG A 236 0.01 -27.55 8.71
N VAL A 237 -1.21 -27.98 8.43
CA VAL A 237 -1.71 -29.29 8.77
C VAL A 237 -1.58 -30.17 7.52
N GLU A 238 -0.74 -31.19 7.60
CA GLU A 238 -0.49 -32.09 6.48
C GLU A 238 -1.46 -33.28 6.55
N LEU A 239 -2.40 -33.33 5.59
CA LEU A 239 -3.34 -34.45 5.46
C LEU A 239 -2.77 -35.47 4.48
N SER A 240 -2.71 -36.74 4.88
CA SER A 240 -2.30 -37.82 3.98
C SER A 240 -3.44 -38.18 3.03
N ILE A 241 -3.21 -38.06 1.72
CA ILE A 241 -4.14 -38.50 0.68
C ILE A 241 -3.57 -39.72 -0.05
N LYS A 242 -4.44 -40.67 -0.39
CA LYS A 242 -4.11 -41.86 -1.18
C LYS A 242 -4.76 -41.72 -2.56
N SER A 243 -3.98 -41.91 -3.62
CA SER A 243 -4.53 -41.89 -4.98
C SER A 243 -5.37 -43.16 -5.23
N ASN A 244 -6.59 -42.99 -5.74
CA ASN A 244 -7.44 -44.11 -6.18
C ASN A 244 -7.00 -44.67 -7.54
N ARG A 245 -6.33 -43.85 -8.36
CA ARG A 245 -5.98 -44.19 -9.75
C ARG A 245 -4.63 -44.89 -9.90
N MET A 246 -3.70 -44.65 -8.96
CA MET A 246 -2.40 -45.32 -8.94
C MET A 246 -2.17 -45.93 -7.56
N ARG A 247 -2.15 -47.28 -7.50
CA ARG A 247 -1.89 -48.04 -6.28
C ARG A 247 -0.50 -47.66 -5.74
N SER A 248 -0.41 -47.38 -4.44
CA SER A 248 0.82 -47.04 -3.69
C SER A 248 1.31 -45.59 -3.72
N GLN A 249 0.70 -44.67 -4.48
CA GLN A 249 1.02 -43.25 -4.35
C GLN A 249 0.30 -42.63 -3.14
N ARG A 250 1.08 -42.31 -2.10
CA ARG A 250 0.66 -41.47 -0.97
C ARG A 250 1.26 -40.08 -1.16
N ALA A 251 0.42 -39.06 -1.11
CA ALA A 251 0.86 -37.67 -1.12
C ALA A 251 0.38 -36.98 0.16
N TYR A 252 1.14 -35.98 0.60
CA TYR A 252 0.73 -35.10 1.69
C TYR A 252 0.17 -33.82 1.09
N TYR A 253 -1.05 -33.46 1.45
CA TYR A 253 -1.66 -32.20 1.06
C TYR A 253 -1.59 -31.23 2.26
N PRO A 254 -0.71 -30.20 2.22
CA PRO A 254 -0.59 -29.25 3.30
C PRO A 254 -1.72 -28.21 3.25
N ILE A 255 -2.57 -28.17 4.27
CA ILE A 255 -3.52 -27.08 4.48
C ILE A 255 -2.84 -26.05 5.40
N ARG A 256 -2.55 -24.86 4.89
CA ARG A 256 -2.04 -23.74 5.69
C ARG A 256 -3.14 -23.25 6.62
N LEU A 257 -2.79 -22.93 7.87
CA LEU A 257 -3.75 -22.36 8.83
C LEU A 257 -4.38 -21.07 8.28
N PHE A 258 -3.55 -20.22 7.66
CA PHE A 258 -4.00 -19.04 6.92
C PHE A 258 -4.22 -19.39 5.45
N TYR A 259 -5.30 -20.11 5.15
CA TYR A 259 -5.64 -20.54 3.79
C TYR A 259 -5.80 -19.35 2.83
N THR A 260 -6.44 -18.27 3.28
CA THR A 260 -6.70 -17.06 2.49
C THR A 260 -5.61 -15.99 2.59
N SER A 261 -4.49 -16.31 3.25
CA SER A 261 -3.35 -15.39 3.48
C SER A 261 -3.82 -14.00 3.97
N GLY A 262 -3.63 -12.94 3.17
CA GLY A 262 -4.01 -11.56 3.50
C GLY A 262 -5.25 -11.01 2.78
N MET A 263 -5.86 -11.75 1.85
CA MET A 263 -6.94 -11.20 1.00
C MET A 263 -8.17 -10.68 1.78
N PRO A 264 -8.67 -11.36 2.85
CA PRO A 264 -9.82 -10.86 3.61
C PRO A 264 -9.53 -9.51 4.28
N LEU A 265 -8.31 -9.34 4.80
CA LEU A 265 -7.89 -8.09 5.44
C LEU A 265 -7.83 -6.94 4.44
N MET A 266 -7.34 -7.19 3.21
CA MET A 266 -7.33 -6.20 2.14
C MET A 266 -8.74 -5.76 1.73
N LEU A 267 -9.65 -6.71 1.56
CA LEU A 267 -11.05 -6.42 1.21
C LEU A 267 -11.76 -5.64 2.33
N GLN A 268 -11.50 -6.00 3.59
CA GLN A 268 -12.03 -5.29 4.75
C GLN A 268 -11.54 -3.83 4.76
N SER A 269 -10.23 -3.60 4.63
CA SER A 269 -9.66 -2.25 4.59
C SER A 269 -10.23 -1.42 3.45
N ALA A 270 -10.33 -1.99 2.24
CA ALA A 270 -10.93 -1.30 1.09
C ALA A 270 -12.40 -0.92 1.35
N LEU A 271 -13.16 -1.79 2.01
CA LEU A 271 -14.55 -1.46 2.40
C LEU A 271 -14.60 -0.33 3.42
N PHE A 272 -13.76 -0.36 4.46
CA PHE A 272 -13.69 0.72 5.44
C PHE A 272 -13.36 2.06 4.79
N PHE A 273 -12.44 2.09 3.83
CA PHE A 273 -12.13 3.31 3.09
C PHE A 273 -13.32 3.84 2.28
N ASN A 274 -13.97 2.96 1.51
CA ASN A 274 -15.13 3.36 0.71
C ASN A 274 -16.26 3.92 1.58
N VAL A 275 -16.51 3.30 2.74
CA VAL A 275 -17.48 3.79 3.72
C VAL A 275 -17.04 5.13 4.31
N PHE A 276 -15.76 5.28 4.67
CA PHE A 276 -15.22 6.53 5.20
C PHE A 276 -15.37 7.68 4.21
N VAL A 277 -14.97 7.49 2.95
CA VAL A 277 -15.13 8.48 1.87
C VAL A 277 -16.62 8.81 1.64
N GLY A 278 -17.49 7.80 1.69
CA GLY A 278 -18.94 8.01 1.58
C GLY A 278 -19.53 8.85 2.72
N ILE A 279 -19.13 8.58 3.96
CA ILE A 279 -19.53 9.39 5.13
C ILE A 279 -19.02 10.82 4.98
N LEU A 280 -17.80 11.00 4.48
CA LEU A 280 -17.17 12.31 4.33
C LEU A 280 -17.91 13.17 3.29
N LEU A 281 -18.35 12.57 2.18
CA LEU A 281 -19.22 13.22 1.21
C LEU A 281 -20.55 13.66 1.84
N VAL A 282 -21.18 12.80 2.64
CA VAL A 282 -22.46 13.15 3.31
C VAL A 282 -22.27 14.30 4.29
N PHE A 283 -21.18 14.29 5.07
CA PHE A 283 -20.86 15.35 6.02
C PHE A 283 -20.60 16.69 5.33
N TYR A 284 -19.99 16.69 4.13
CA TYR A 284 -19.73 17.92 3.39
C TYR A 284 -21.00 18.52 2.73
N LEU A 285 -22.01 17.69 2.46
CA LEU A 285 -23.28 18.13 1.86
C LEU A 285 -24.31 18.65 2.87
N LEU A 286 -24.09 18.42 4.17
CA LEU A 286 -24.97 18.81 5.29
C LEU A 286 -24.48 20.09 5.97
#